data_AF-A0A430CLZ2-F1
#
_entry.id   AF-A0A430CLZ2-F1
#
_cell.length_a   1.000
_cell.length_b   1.000
_cell.length_c   1.000
_cell.angle_alpha   90.00
_cell.angle_beta   90.00
_cell.angle_gamma   90.00
#
_symmetry.space_group_name_H-M   'P 1'
#
loop_
_entity.id
_entity.type
_entity.pdbx_description
1 polymer ?
#
loop_
_entity_poly.entity_id
_entity_poly.type
_entity_poly.pdbx_seq_one_letter_code
_entity_poly.pdbx_strand_id
1 'polypeptide(L)'
;MTLAADGRQFVVVNDGPGWARPPTAFDDSALWTITGPPTAPAFRPVPGYPDLDKAHRPDGAPTYHGHGILAVRGRLIQFLATLDRAEDRPRHWTGAKLIYSDDGGRHWRNGDGSTPVIWEDWSEQSGDRFAFFGEPDGCFSLLSILQMGADYRANRDGYIYIYGLNGNVDGRMNELVMFRVAIDRVTDRSAYTFFAGQTADGGARWTPDIAERAVVQRFPAGWVNRTNLFPGDLVVESWLPSVVYNASLDCYIMASAGIGAAPDGTEFGKPSYLGIWIAQAPWGPWRQIHEDSAWTPGGNPAARAYAPQIAPGWIAADGRSFWLSWADLDGIRAFGRDEALMAAAVAKATTPAARTAVEVDFIRRYMPGFSLNTQRIDLILR
;
A
#
# COMPACT_ATOMS: atom_id res chain seq x y z
N MET A 1 -5.97 -1.10 -3.81
CA MET A 1 -7.43 -1.26 -4.09
C MET A 1 -7.66 -2.52 -4.90
N THR A 2 -8.87 -3.09 -4.87
CA THR A 2 -9.23 -4.22 -5.74
C THR A 2 -10.71 -4.16 -6.14
N LEU A 3 -11.08 -4.82 -7.24
CA LEU A 3 -12.45 -4.85 -7.76
C LEU A 3 -12.99 -6.28 -7.68
N ALA A 4 -14.09 -6.51 -6.96
CA ALA A 4 -14.73 -7.82 -6.87
C ALA A 4 -15.69 -8.10 -8.04
N ALA A 5 -16.13 -9.35 -8.15
CA ALA A 5 -16.99 -9.83 -9.24
C ALA A 5 -18.34 -9.10 -9.32
N ASP A 6 -18.86 -8.66 -8.17
CA ASP A 6 -20.11 -7.92 -8.05
C ASP A 6 -19.97 -6.40 -8.30
N GLY A 7 -18.78 -5.97 -8.74
CA GLY A 7 -18.48 -4.57 -9.01
C GLY A 7 -18.15 -3.73 -7.77
N ARG A 8 -18.14 -4.31 -6.55
CA ARG A 8 -17.65 -3.61 -5.36
C ARG A 8 -16.14 -3.37 -5.48
N GLN A 9 -15.73 -2.10 -5.41
CA GLN A 9 -14.33 -1.74 -5.28
C GLN A 9 -13.95 -1.64 -3.80
N PHE A 10 -12.97 -2.41 -3.37
CA PHE A 10 -12.42 -2.36 -2.02
C PHE A 10 -11.19 -1.45 -1.98
N VAL A 11 -11.15 -0.60 -0.95
CA VAL A 11 -10.03 0.28 -0.62
C VAL A 11 -9.59 -0.01 0.81
N VAL A 12 -8.28 -0.14 0.98
CA VAL A 12 -7.64 -0.29 2.28
C VAL A 12 -7.27 1.11 2.75
N VAL A 13 -7.62 1.42 4.00
CA VAL A 13 -7.02 2.52 4.75
C VAL A 13 -5.76 1.95 5.38
N ASN A 14 -4.65 2.64 5.17
CA ASN A 14 -3.38 2.38 5.84
C ASN A 14 -3.05 3.65 6.62
N ASP A 15 -3.23 3.60 7.93
CA ASP A 15 -3.14 4.73 8.85
C ASP A 15 -4.16 5.85 8.55
N GLY A 16 -5.22 5.94 9.35
CA GLY A 16 -6.16 7.07 9.26
C GLY A 16 -7.58 6.79 9.71
N PRO A 17 -8.44 7.82 9.69
CA PRO A 17 -9.80 7.72 10.25
C PRO A 17 -10.88 7.27 9.26
N GLY A 18 -10.48 6.89 8.04
CA GLY A 18 -11.40 6.60 6.95
C GLY A 18 -12.38 7.75 6.66
N TRP A 19 -13.63 7.40 6.34
CA TRP A 19 -14.63 8.34 5.83
C TRP A 19 -15.89 8.48 6.72
N ALA A 20 -15.87 7.95 7.94
CA ALA A 20 -16.98 8.09 8.87
C ALA A 20 -17.22 9.57 9.26
N ARG A 21 -18.51 9.93 9.40
CA ARG A 21 -18.95 11.25 9.87
C ARG A 21 -20.10 11.08 10.89
N PRO A 22 -19.89 11.37 12.18
CA PRO A 22 -18.61 11.73 12.81
C PRO A 22 -17.56 10.61 12.70
N PRO A 23 -16.26 10.91 12.84
CA PRO A 23 -15.24 9.86 12.90
C PRO A 23 -15.49 8.94 14.09
N THR A 24 -15.27 7.65 13.89
CA THR A 24 -15.55 6.61 14.89
C THR A 24 -14.30 5.92 15.41
N ALA A 25 -13.22 5.91 14.63
CA ALA A 25 -11.96 5.24 14.95
C ALA A 25 -10.79 5.96 14.26
N PHE A 26 -9.57 5.65 14.69
CA PHE A 26 -8.35 5.94 13.96
C PHE A 26 -7.60 4.62 13.77
N ASP A 27 -7.61 4.09 12.55
CA ASP A 27 -7.20 2.71 12.30
C ASP A 27 -5.75 2.64 11.79
N ASP A 28 -4.97 1.66 12.27
CA ASP A 28 -3.74 1.25 11.57
C ASP A 28 -4.08 0.69 10.20
N SER A 29 -5.16 -0.10 10.14
CA SER A 29 -5.75 -0.57 8.90
C SER A 29 -7.26 -0.73 9.00
N ALA A 30 -7.97 -0.32 7.97
CA ALA A 30 -9.39 -0.61 7.80
C ALA A 30 -9.71 -0.95 6.35
N LEU A 31 -10.82 -1.63 6.12
CA LEU A 31 -11.32 -1.94 4.78
C LEU A 31 -12.66 -1.26 4.51
N TRP A 32 -12.74 -0.60 3.36
CA TRP A 32 -13.92 0.12 2.92
C TRP A 32 -14.28 -0.28 1.49
N THR A 33 -15.56 -0.15 1.14
CA THR A 33 -16.01 -0.21 -0.25
C THR A 33 -16.20 1.20 -0.80
N ILE A 34 -15.81 1.41 -2.05
CA ILE A 34 -16.06 2.63 -2.82
C ILE A 34 -17.14 2.33 -3.87
N THR A 35 -18.09 3.25 -4.01
CA THR A 35 -19.11 3.25 -5.08
C THR A 35 -19.23 4.65 -5.69
N GLY A 36 -19.82 4.75 -6.88
CA GLY A 36 -19.99 6.02 -7.58
C GLY A 36 -18.77 6.44 -8.42
N PRO A 37 -18.85 7.62 -9.07
CA PRO A 37 -17.79 8.10 -9.93
C PRO A 37 -16.59 8.63 -9.12
N PRO A 38 -15.39 8.69 -9.71
CA PRO A 38 -14.17 9.21 -9.07
C PRO A 38 -14.28 10.64 -8.53
N THR A 39 -15.16 11.45 -9.11
CA THR A 39 -15.41 12.85 -8.71
C THR A 39 -16.36 12.99 -7.54
N ALA A 40 -17.12 11.94 -7.21
CA ALA A 40 -18.06 11.91 -6.09
C ALA A 40 -18.18 10.49 -5.51
N PRO A 41 -17.07 9.92 -4.97
CA PRO A 41 -17.07 8.59 -4.43
C PRO A 41 -17.85 8.52 -3.11
N ALA A 42 -18.60 7.43 -2.93
CA ALA A 42 -19.28 7.09 -1.69
C ALA A 42 -18.61 5.90 -1.02
N PHE A 43 -18.28 6.05 0.26
CA PHE A 43 -17.55 5.07 1.04
C PHE A 43 -18.46 4.38 2.05
N ARG A 44 -18.25 3.08 2.27
CA ARG A 44 -18.89 2.32 3.35
C ARG A 44 -17.87 1.40 4.01
N PRO A 45 -17.81 1.31 5.35
CA PRO A 45 -16.91 0.38 6.01
C PRO A 45 -17.34 -1.05 5.70
N VAL A 46 -16.38 -1.98 5.67
CA VAL A 46 -16.65 -3.42 5.59
C VAL A 46 -16.76 -3.95 7.02
N PRO A 47 -17.98 -4.22 7.55
CA PRO A 47 -18.16 -4.42 8.99
C PRO A 47 -17.48 -5.68 9.55
N GLY A 48 -17.20 -6.67 8.70
CA GLY A 48 -16.53 -7.90 9.10
C GLY A 48 -15.01 -7.81 9.14
N TYR A 49 -14.42 -6.69 8.73
CA TYR A 49 -12.96 -6.52 8.73
C TYR A 49 -12.41 -6.58 10.17
N PRO A 50 -11.30 -7.29 10.44
CA PRO A 50 -10.69 -7.37 11.75
C PRO A 50 -10.35 -6.00 12.36
N ASP A 51 -10.64 -5.82 13.65
CA ASP A 51 -10.44 -4.56 14.36
C ASP A 51 -8.95 -4.22 14.53
N LEU A 52 -8.56 -3.04 14.04
CA LEU A 52 -7.23 -2.44 14.18
C LEU A 52 -7.36 -0.95 14.54
N ASP A 53 -8.40 -0.59 15.29
CA ASP A 53 -8.52 0.73 15.92
C ASP A 53 -7.39 0.91 16.93
N LYS A 54 -6.59 1.98 16.75
CA LYS A 54 -5.50 2.32 17.67
C LYS A 54 -5.96 2.47 19.11
N ALA A 55 -7.18 2.94 19.34
CA ALA A 55 -7.73 3.13 20.68
C ALA A 55 -7.98 1.81 21.44
N HIS A 56 -8.06 0.68 20.73
CA HIS A 56 -8.27 -0.65 21.32
C HIS A 56 -6.97 -1.45 21.47
N ARG A 57 -5.82 -0.90 21.04
CA ARG A 57 -4.51 -1.57 21.10
C ARG A 57 -3.73 -1.12 22.34
N PRO A 58 -2.98 -2.02 23.01
CA PRO A 58 -2.07 -1.61 24.08
C PRO A 58 -0.98 -0.66 23.56
N ASP A 59 -0.56 0.29 24.39
CA ASP A 59 0.56 1.18 24.08
C ASP A 59 1.82 0.38 23.73
N GLY A 60 2.41 0.68 22.58
CA GLY A 60 3.62 0.02 22.11
C GLY A 60 3.43 -1.41 21.60
N ALA A 61 2.19 -1.89 21.42
CA ALA A 61 1.92 -3.12 20.69
C ALA A 61 2.38 -3.02 19.22
N PRO A 62 2.68 -4.14 18.55
CA PRO A 62 2.94 -4.12 17.12
C PRO A 62 1.74 -3.58 16.33
N THR A 63 2.05 -2.78 15.30
CA THR A 63 1.09 -2.22 14.36
C THR A 63 1.00 -3.07 13.09
N TYR A 64 -0.19 -3.14 12.51
CA TYR A 64 -0.47 -3.93 11.30
C TYR A 64 -1.04 -3.02 10.22
N HIS A 65 -0.19 -2.65 9.27
CA HIS A 65 -0.47 -1.67 8.22
C HIS A 65 -1.03 -2.37 6.98
N GLY A 66 -2.16 -1.90 6.46
CA GLY A 66 -2.86 -2.58 5.38
C GLY A 66 -2.23 -2.34 4.02
N HIS A 67 -1.70 -3.39 3.38
CA HIS A 67 -1.20 -3.35 2.00
C HIS A 67 -1.80 -4.49 1.17
N GLY A 68 -1.41 -4.58 -0.11
CA GLY A 68 -1.71 -5.71 -1.00
C GLY A 68 -3.07 -6.40 -0.82
N ILE A 69 -4.17 -5.76 -1.24
CA ILE A 69 -5.52 -6.36 -1.29
C ILE A 69 -5.81 -6.91 -2.70
N LEU A 70 -6.42 -8.09 -2.79
CA LEU A 70 -6.91 -8.65 -4.06
C LEU A 70 -8.23 -9.40 -3.87
N ALA A 71 -9.19 -9.12 -4.75
CA ALA A 71 -10.35 -9.95 -5.01
C ALA A 71 -10.02 -10.93 -6.15
N VAL A 72 -10.10 -12.23 -5.89
CA VAL A 72 -9.75 -13.29 -6.83
C VAL A 72 -10.67 -14.48 -6.64
N ARG A 73 -11.41 -14.86 -7.69
CA ARG A 73 -12.34 -16.01 -7.70
C ARG A 73 -13.30 -16.02 -6.49
N GLY A 74 -13.82 -14.86 -6.08
CA GLY A 74 -14.74 -14.68 -4.96
C GLY A 74 -14.08 -14.56 -3.58
N ARG A 75 -12.76 -14.77 -3.47
CA ARG A 75 -11.97 -14.60 -2.24
C ARG A 75 -11.35 -13.21 -2.19
N LEU A 76 -11.32 -12.60 -1.00
CA LEU A 76 -10.46 -11.47 -0.67
C LEU A 76 -9.20 -11.98 0.02
N ILE A 77 -8.02 -11.55 -0.42
CA ILE A 77 -6.74 -11.75 0.26
C ILE A 77 -6.11 -10.40 0.56
N GLN A 78 -5.49 -10.26 1.72
CA GLN A 78 -4.77 -9.06 2.12
C GLN A 78 -3.46 -9.41 2.81
N PHE A 79 -2.44 -8.59 2.57
CA PHE A 79 -1.20 -8.62 3.34
C PHE A 79 -1.11 -7.39 4.25
N LEU A 80 -0.74 -7.59 5.51
CA LEU A 80 -0.52 -6.51 6.47
C LEU A 80 0.94 -6.44 6.84
N ALA A 81 1.56 -5.28 6.63
CA ALA A 81 2.95 -5.04 6.96
C ALA A 81 3.10 -4.73 8.46
N THR A 82 4.19 -5.18 9.06
CA THR A 82 4.58 -4.82 10.44
C THR A 82 5.97 -4.20 10.46
N LEU A 83 6.18 -3.29 11.39
CA LEU A 83 7.46 -2.65 11.66
C LEU A 83 8.24 -3.44 12.72
N ASP A 84 9.54 -3.18 12.81
CA ASP A 84 10.36 -3.50 13.97
C ASP A 84 10.14 -2.50 15.11
N ARG A 85 10.78 -2.76 16.25
CA ARG A 85 10.69 -1.95 17.47
C ARG A 85 11.96 -1.13 17.74
N ALA A 86 12.59 -0.62 16.67
CA ALA A 86 13.82 0.17 16.81
C ALA A 86 13.55 1.51 17.52
N GLU A 87 14.46 1.90 18.42
CA GLU A 87 14.42 3.18 19.15
C GLU A 87 15.60 4.09 18.78
N ASP A 88 16.67 3.53 18.23
CA ASP A 88 17.94 4.18 17.91
C ASP A 88 18.06 4.62 16.44
N ARG A 89 17.10 4.21 15.60
CA ARG A 89 17.00 4.54 14.18
C ARG A 89 15.54 4.57 13.75
N PRO A 90 15.24 5.07 12.53
CA PRO A 90 13.91 4.87 11.95
C PRO A 90 13.50 3.40 11.96
N ARG A 91 12.22 3.14 12.24
CA ARG A 91 11.67 1.80 12.22
C ARG A 91 11.66 1.25 10.79
N HIS A 92 11.92 -0.04 10.67
CA HIS A 92 11.94 -0.74 9.39
C HIS A 92 10.79 -1.74 9.31
N TRP A 93 10.26 -1.92 8.11
CA TRP A 93 9.32 -2.97 7.77
C TRP A 93 10.01 -4.33 7.86
N THR A 94 9.46 -5.23 8.67
CA THR A 94 10.12 -6.49 9.02
C THR A 94 9.29 -7.73 8.69
N GLY A 95 7.99 -7.57 8.44
CA GLY A 95 7.19 -8.68 7.97
C GLY A 95 5.88 -8.30 7.29
N ALA A 96 5.26 -9.29 6.67
CA ALA A 96 3.95 -9.22 6.02
C ALA A 96 3.09 -10.43 6.42
N LYS A 97 1.99 -10.17 7.14
CA LYS A 97 0.99 -11.17 7.56
C LYS A 97 -0.08 -11.32 6.49
N LEU A 98 -0.45 -12.54 6.13
CA LEU A 98 -1.56 -12.80 5.22
C LEU A 98 -2.85 -13.05 6.00
N ILE A 99 -3.93 -12.39 5.60
CA ILE A 99 -5.30 -12.71 6.01
C ILE A 99 -6.20 -12.87 4.78
N TYR A 100 -7.31 -13.57 4.91
CA TYR A 100 -8.25 -13.73 3.81
C TYR A 100 -9.70 -13.87 4.27
N SER A 101 -10.61 -13.65 3.33
CA SER A 101 -12.06 -13.80 3.48
C SER A 101 -12.66 -14.50 2.25
N ASP A 102 -13.48 -15.53 2.47
CA ASP A 102 -14.14 -16.30 1.41
C ASP A 102 -15.58 -15.85 1.12
N ASP A 103 -16.06 -14.81 1.80
CA ASP A 103 -17.46 -14.39 1.78
C ASP A 103 -17.64 -12.88 1.58
N GLY A 104 -16.71 -12.29 0.83
CA GLY A 104 -16.77 -10.89 0.46
C GLY A 104 -16.56 -9.93 1.63
N GLY A 105 -15.73 -10.34 2.60
CA GLY A 105 -15.27 -9.53 3.73
C GLY A 105 -16.12 -9.64 4.99
N ARG A 106 -17.02 -10.63 5.11
CA ARG A 106 -17.87 -10.80 6.30
C ARG A 106 -17.14 -11.53 7.42
N HIS A 107 -16.35 -12.55 7.08
CA HIS A 107 -15.50 -13.26 8.02
C HIS A 107 -14.08 -13.35 7.49
N TRP A 108 -13.11 -13.23 8.40
CA TRP A 108 -11.69 -13.25 8.08
C TRP A 108 -10.95 -14.33 8.85
N ARG A 109 -9.87 -14.82 8.23
CA ARG A 109 -9.00 -15.89 8.72
C ARG A 109 -7.55 -15.46 8.63
N ASN A 110 -6.73 -15.96 9.54
CA ASN A 110 -5.27 -15.92 9.39
C ASN A 110 -4.85 -16.77 8.18
N GLY A 111 -3.62 -16.61 7.70
CA GLY A 111 -3.09 -17.40 6.58
C GLY A 111 -3.16 -18.91 6.77
N ASP A 112 -3.04 -19.40 8.01
CA ASP A 112 -3.20 -20.82 8.37
C ASP A 112 -4.67 -21.31 8.40
N GLY A 113 -5.64 -20.42 8.17
CA GLY A 113 -7.07 -20.69 8.16
C GLY A 113 -7.77 -20.57 9.52
N SER A 114 -7.03 -20.33 10.60
CA SER A 114 -7.57 -20.12 11.94
C SER A 114 -8.41 -18.83 12.03
N THR A 115 -9.34 -18.81 12.98
CA THR A 115 -10.25 -17.69 13.25
C THR A 115 -10.48 -17.58 14.78
N PRO A 116 -10.63 -16.37 15.36
CA PRO A 116 -10.54 -15.06 14.70
C PRO A 116 -9.13 -14.73 14.17
N VAL A 117 -9.01 -13.71 13.34
CA VAL A 117 -7.70 -13.12 13.01
C VAL A 117 -7.05 -12.65 14.31
N ILE A 118 -5.78 -12.99 14.49
CA ILE A 118 -5.00 -12.59 15.67
C ILE A 118 -3.94 -11.56 15.28
N TRP A 119 -3.64 -10.66 16.20
CA TRP A 119 -2.57 -9.67 16.07
C TRP A 119 -1.47 -10.04 17.05
N GLU A 120 -0.48 -10.78 16.56
CA GLU A 120 0.64 -11.27 17.35
C GLU A 120 1.35 -10.11 18.07
N ASP A 121 1.67 -10.31 19.35
CA ASP A 121 2.57 -9.43 20.08
C ASP A 121 4.03 -9.66 19.63
N TRP A 122 4.95 -8.79 20.01
CA TRP A 122 6.36 -8.80 19.58
C TRP A 122 7.05 -10.16 19.74
N SER A 123 6.75 -10.90 20.80
CA SER A 123 7.34 -12.23 21.07
C SER A 123 6.67 -13.38 20.30
N GLU A 124 5.51 -13.14 19.70
CA GLU A 124 4.70 -14.13 18.99
C GLU A 124 4.87 -14.04 17.47
N GLN A 125 5.42 -12.94 16.96
CA GLN A 125 5.70 -12.76 15.54
C GLN A 125 6.82 -13.71 15.09
N SER A 126 6.57 -14.45 14.01
CA SER A 126 7.52 -15.42 13.46
C SER A 126 7.23 -15.72 11.99
N GLY A 127 8.19 -16.39 11.34
CA GLY A 127 8.03 -16.90 9.96
C GLY A 127 6.94 -17.98 9.81
N ASP A 128 6.47 -18.57 10.90
CA ASP A 128 5.34 -19.53 10.86
C ASP A 128 3.98 -18.81 10.83
N ARG A 129 3.93 -17.57 11.31
CA ARG A 129 2.71 -16.75 11.44
C ARG A 129 2.53 -15.76 10.29
N PHE A 130 3.63 -15.38 9.66
CA PHE A 130 3.68 -14.37 8.61
C PHE A 130 4.11 -15.01 7.28
N ALA A 131 3.65 -14.45 6.16
CA ALA A 131 4.16 -14.87 4.86
C ALA A 131 5.63 -14.46 4.68
N PHE A 132 6.03 -13.32 5.26
CA PHE A 132 7.41 -12.86 5.31
C PHE A 132 7.69 -12.31 6.69
N PHE A 133 8.80 -12.68 7.31
CA PHE A 133 9.23 -12.14 8.60
C PHE A 133 10.73 -12.29 8.78
N GLY A 134 11.42 -11.18 9.05
CA GLY A 134 12.88 -11.18 9.25
C GLY A 134 13.69 -11.52 7.99
N GLU A 135 13.09 -11.36 6.80
CA GLU A 135 13.81 -11.55 5.53
C GLU A 135 14.95 -10.53 5.40
N PRO A 136 16.05 -10.83 4.69
CA PRO A 136 17.17 -9.91 4.53
C PRO A 136 16.73 -8.52 4.04
N ASP A 137 17.21 -7.48 4.72
CA ASP A 137 16.85 -6.06 4.53
C ASP A 137 15.34 -5.74 4.66
N GLY A 138 14.52 -6.70 5.12
CA GLY A 138 13.06 -6.59 5.21
C GLY A 138 12.32 -6.74 3.87
N CYS A 139 12.95 -7.37 2.87
CA CYS A 139 12.33 -7.55 1.55
C CYS A 139 10.95 -8.24 1.63
N PHE A 140 10.02 -7.81 0.77
CA PHE A 140 8.60 -8.23 0.76
C PHE A 140 7.78 -7.93 2.04
N SER A 141 8.31 -7.18 3.01
CA SER A 141 7.51 -6.68 4.14
C SER A 141 6.51 -5.60 3.70
N LEU A 142 6.90 -4.78 2.73
CA LEU A 142 6.02 -3.88 1.98
C LEU A 142 5.77 -4.47 0.59
N LEU A 143 4.49 -4.69 0.26
CA LEU A 143 4.11 -5.34 -0.98
C LEU A 143 2.79 -4.83 -1.58
N SER A 144 2.66 -5.01 -2.88
CA SER A 144 1.48 -4.65 -3.66
C SER A 144 1.13 -5.76 -4.64
N ILE A 145 -0.16 -5.99 -4.85
CA ILE A 145 -0.65 -7.07 -5.70
C ILE A 145 -1.08 -6.49 -7.03
N LEU A 146 -0.57 -7.06 -8.12
CA LEU A 146 -1.04 -6.78 -9.47
C LEU A 146 -2.57 -6.94 -9.54
N GLN A 147 -3.28 -5.99 -10.16
CA GLN A 147 -4.72 -6.11 -10.38
C GLN A 147 -5.02 -6.50 -11.84
N MET A 148 -5.75 -7.58 -12.08
CA MET A 148 -6.10 -8.07 -13.42
C MET A 148 -7.60 -8.12 -13.63
N GLY A 149 -8.23 -6.94 -13.66
CA GLY A 149 -9.68 -6.80 -13.82
C GLY A 149 -10.49 -7.23 -12.59
N ALA A 150 -11.82 -7.19 -12.73
CA ALA A 150 -12.73 -7.60 -11.67
C ALA A 150 -12.51 -9.08 -11.29
N ASP A 151 -12.39 -9.34 -9.99
CA ASP A 151 -12.22 -10.68 -9.43
C ASP A 151 -11.03 -11.44 -10.01
N TYR A 152 -10.01 -10.68 -10.46
CA TYR A 152 -8.81 -11.17 -11.13
C TYR A 152 -9.08 -11.95 -12.42
N ARG A 153 -10.24 -11.75 -13.07
CA ARG A 153 -10.70 -12.54 -14.23
C ARG A 153 -9.86 -12.36 -15.50
N ALA A 154 -9.10 -11.28 -15.61
CA ALA A 154 -8.20 -11.09 -16.73
C ALA A 154 -6.86 -11.83 -16.57
N ASN A 155 -6.63 -12.51 -15.44
CA ASN A 155 -5.48 -13.41 -15.27
C ASN A 155 -5.50 -14.54 -16.32
N ARG A 156 -4.34 -14.83 -16.90
CA ARG A 156 -4.21 -15.72 -18.07
C ARG A 156 -3.48 -17.03 -17.78
N ASP A 157 -2.80 -17.11 -16.65
CA ASP A 157 -1.81 -18.16 -16.36
C ASP A 157 -1.99 -18.84 -14.99
N GLY A 158 -2.99 -18.43 -14.21
CA GLY A 158 -3.31 -19.00 -12.91
C GLY A 158 -2.44 -18.52 -11.75
N TYR A 159 -1.60 -17.50 -11.94
CA TYR A 159 -0.71 -16.97 -10.91
C TYR A 159 -1.15 -15.60 -10.41
N ILE A 160 -1.02 -15.39 -9.10
CA ILE A 160 -1.06 -14.07 -8.47
C ILE A 160 0.37 -13.52 -8.50
N TYR A 161 0.53 -12.32 -9.06
CA TYR A 161 1.80 -11.59 -9.10
C TYR A 161 1.84 -10.51 -8.02
N ILE A 162 2.89 -10.54 -7.20
CA ILE A 162 3.05 -9.66 -6.05
C ILE A 162 4.41 -8.99 -6.14
N TYR A 163 4.40 -7.66 -6.15
CA TYR A 163 5.59 -6.83 -6.12
C TYR A 163 5.91 -6.48 -4.68
N GLY A 164 7.20 -6.45 -4.34
CA GLY A 164 7.67 -5.98 -3.04
C GLY A 164 8.88 -5.07 -3.19
N LEU A 165 9.13 -4.28 -2.16
CA LEU A 165 10.36 -3.50 -2.06
C LEU A 165 11.51 -4.44 -1.64
N ASN A 166 12.71 -4.18 -2.15
CA ASN A 166 13.88 -5.01 -1.85
C ASN A 166 14.54 -4.67 -0.50
N GLY A 167 14.01 -3.70 0.23
CA GLY A 167 14.44 -3.39 1.59
C GLY A 167 13.90 -2.05 2.10
N ASN A 168 14.54 -1.56 3.16
CA ASN A 168 14.04 -0.44 3.97
C ASN A 168 14.80 0.89 3.81
N VAL A 169 15.84 0.94 2.98
CA VAL A 169 16.72 2.12 2.85
C VAL A 169 16.93 2.48 1.39
N ASP A 170 17.34 3.72 1.12
CA ASP A 170 17.72 4.13 -0.24
C ASP A 170 18.83 3.23 -0.81
N GLY A 171 18.76 2.93 -2.10
CA GLY A 171 19.57 1.90 -2.75
C GLY A 171 19.02 0.47 -2.64
N ARG A 172 18.06 0.20 -1.75
CA ARG A 172 17.31 -1.07 -1.66
C ARG A 172 15.81 -0.89 -1.85
N MET A 173 15.21 0.08 -1.16
CA MET A 173 13.78 0.39 -1.25
C MET A 173 13.40 0.90 -2.65
N ASN A 174 14.34 1.47 -3.42
CA ASN A 174 14.16 1.82 -4.82
C ASN A 174 14.40 0.65 -5.80
N GLU A 175 14.63 -0.57 -5.32
CA GLU A 175 14.64 -1.78 -6.14
C GLU A 175 13.33 -2.55 -5.94
N LEU A 176 12.62 -2.80 -7.04
CA LEU A 176 11.40 -3.59 -7.05
C LEU A 176 11.72 -5.07 -7.27
N VAL A 177 11.24 -5.93 -6.40
CA VAL A 177 11.32 -7.40 -6.52
C VAL A 177 9.92 -7.99 -6.66
N MET A 178 9.83 -9.26 -7.03
CA MET A 178 8.55 -9.93 -7.27
C MET A 178 8.60 -11.39 -6.85
N PHE A 179 7.46 -11.87 -6.35
CA PHE A 179 7.14 -13.28 -6.33
C PHE A 179 5.80 -13.54 -7.02
N ARG A 180 5.55 -14.81 -7.34
CA ARG A 180 4.25 -15.29 -7.78
C ARG A 180 3.86 -16.56 -7.03
N VAL A 181 2.57 -16.83 -7.00
CA VAL A 181 2.01 -18.05 -6.43
C VAL A 181 0.76 -18.46 -7.21
N ALA A 182 0.55 -19.77 -7.38
CA ALA A 182 -0.70 -20.25 -7.96
C ALA A 182 -1.89 -19.78 -7.09
N ILE A 183 -2.98 -19.35 -7.71
CA ILE A 183 -4.15 -18.77 -7.00
C ILE A 183 -4.61 -19.66 -5.84
N ASP A 184 -4.70 -20.97 -6.07
CA ASP A 184 -5.22 -21.93 -5.10
C ASP A 184 -4.19 -22.30 -4.00
N ARG A 185 -2.99 -21.73 -4.04
CA ARG A 185 -1.87 -21.97 -3.10
C ARG A 185 -1.40 -20.70 -2.40
N VAL A 186 -2.13 -19.59 -2.49
CA VAL A 186 -1.71 -18.29 -1.93
C VAL A 186 -1.48 -18.32 -0.41
N THR A 187 -2.15 -19.19 0.34
CA THR A 187 -1.95 -19.35 1.78
C THR A 187 -0.74 -20.23 2.14
N ASP A 188 -0.13 -20.88 1.15
CA ASP A 188 1.02 -21.77 1.32
C ASP A 188 2.30 -21.06 0.88
N ARG A 189 3.03 -20.51 1.86
CA ARG A 189 4.28 -19.77 1.64
C ARG A 189 5.36 -20.61 0.95
N SER A 190 5.32 -21.94 1.08
CA SER A 190 6.29 -22.83 0.41
C SER A 190 6.05 -22.95 -1.10
N ALA A 191 4.86 -22.59 -1.58
CA ALA A 191 4.50 -22.58 -3.00
C ALA A 191 4.93 -21.30 -3.73
N TYR A 192 5.48 -20.33 -3.02
CA TYR A 192 5.87 -19.04 -3.59
C TYR A 192 7.15 -19.23 -4.39
N THR A 193 7.19 -18.64 -5.59
CA THR A 193 8.41 -18.60 -6.39
C THR A 193 8.77 -17.16 -6.72
N PHE A 194 10.05 -16.84 -6.63
CA PHE A 194 10.61 -15.50 -6.76
C PHE A 194 11.15 -15.30 -8.17
N PHE A 195 10.98 -14.08 -8.68
CA PHE A 195 11.53 -13.72 -9.98
C PHE A 195 13.07 -13.78 -9.92
N ALA A 196 13.70 -14.57 -10.80
CA ALA A 196 15.15 -14.80 -10.86
C ALA A 196 15.78 -14.25 -12.14
N GLY A 197 15.18 -13.19 -12.69
CA GLY A 197 15.62 -12.51 -13.90
C GLY A 197 14.88 -12.97 -15.15
N GLN A 198 15.09 -12.20 -16.23
CA GLN A 198 14.49 -12.49 -17.53
C GLN A 198 15.28 -13.56 -18.27
N THR A 199 14.58 -14.34 -19.09
CA THR A 199 15.18 -15.23 -20.07
C THR A 199 15.43 -14.49 -21.37
N ALA A 200 16.28 -15.05 -22.25
CA ALA A 200 16.66 -14.39 -23.51
C ALA A 200 15.48 -14.19 -24.49
N ASP A 201 14.42 -14.98 -24.36
CA ASP A 201 13.17 -14.90 -25.13
C ASP A 201 12.12 -13.95 -24.50
N GLY A 202 12.47 -13.22 -23.42
CA GLY A 202 11.57 -12.28 -22.74
C GLY A 202 10.67 -12.91 -21.67
N GLY A 203 10.78 -14.22 -21.44
CA GLY A 203 10.17 -14.89 -20.30
C GLY A 203 10.81 -14.53 -18.96
N ALA A 204 10.35 -15.17 -17.89
CA ALA A 204 10.89 -15.02 -16.55
C ALA A 204 11.37 -16.36 -16.00
N ARG A 205 12.54 -16.35 -15.36
CA ARG A 205 12.99 -17.44 -14.49
C ARG A 205 12.37 -17.28 -13.12
N TRP A 206 12.01 -18.40 -12.51
CA TRP A 206 11.41 -18.47 -11.20
C TRP A 206 12.17 -19.46 -10.34
N THR A 207 12.46 -19.07 -9.11
CA THR A 207 13.21 -19.87 -8.13
C THR A 207 12.41 -19.97 -6.84
N PRO A 208 12.43 -21.10 -6.11
CA PRO A 208 11.87 -21.16 -4.77
C PRO A 208 12.75 -20.44 -3.72
N ASP A 209 14.01 -20.15 -4.04
CA ASP A 209 14.94 -19.50 -3.12
C ASP A 209 14.84 -17.97 -3.18
N ILE A 210 14.37 -17.36 -2.11
CA ILE A 210 14.25 -15.90 -1.98
C ILE A 210 15.60 -15.17 -2.09
N ALA A 211 16.72 -15.82 -1.77
CA ALA A 211 18.05 -15.25 -1.87
C ALA A 211 18.51 -15.09 -3.33
N GLU A 212 17.96 -15.88 -4.25
CA GLU A 212 18.24 -15.81 -5.69
C GLU A 212 17.35 -14.81 -6.44
N ARG A 213 16.46 -14.10 -5.73
CA ARG A 213 15.56 -13.11 -6.35
C ARG A 213 16.37 -12.04 -7.11
N ALA A 214 15.86 -11.65 -8.26
CA ALA A 214 16.39 -10.56 -9.06
C ALA A 214 15.50 -9.33 -8.98
N VAL A 215 16.08 -8.18 -9.31
CA VAL A 215 15.36 -6.91 -9.41
C VAL A 215 14.54 -6.87 -10.71
N VAL A 216 13.25 -6.57 -10.60
CA VAL A 216 12.31 -6.37 -11.70
C VAL A 216 12.45 -4.97 -12.29
N GLN A 217 12.62 -3.95 -11.45
CA GLN A 217 12.77 -2.55 -11.84
C GLN A 217 13.61 -1.81 -10.79
N ARG A 218 14.52 -0.93 -11.23
CA ARG A 218 15.16 0.06 -10.35
C ARG A 218 14.57 1.43 -10.59
N PHE A 219 14.15 2.09 -9.52
CA PHE A 219 13.72 3.48 -9.52
C PHE A 219 14.89 4.41 -9.16
N PRO A 220 14.79 5.72 -9.45
CA PRO A 220 15.80 6.69 -9.04
C PRO A 220 16.09 6.65 -7.53
N ALA A 221 17.36 6.71 -7.16
CA ALA A 221 17.80 6.93 -5.78
C ALA A 221 17.57 8.38 -5.35
N GLY A 222 17.68 8.65 -4.04
CA GLY A 222 17.51 9.99 -3.45
C GLY A 222 16.06 10.38 -3.15
N TRP A 223 15.16 9.40 -3.17
CA TRP A 223 13.71 9.56 -2.96
C TRP A 223 13.17 8.70 -1.82
N VAL A 224 14.04 8.40 -0.85
CA VAL A 224 13.71 7.65 0.37
C VAL A 224 14.25 8.47 1.54
N ASN A 225 13.45 8.70 2.57
CA ASN A 225 13.92 9.41 3.76
C ASN A 225 14.95 8.57 4.53
N ARG A 226 15.93 9.22 5.15
CA ARG A 226 17.01 8.57 5.91
C ARG A 226 16.90 8.80 7.42
N THR A 227 16.01 9.70 7.81
CA THR A 227 15.59 9.97 9.19
C THR A 227 14.09 10.26 9.17
N ASN A 228 13.45 10.26 10.33
CA ASN A 228 12.00 10.44 10.48
C ASN A 228 11.65 11.87 10.90
N LEU A 229 10.55 12.40 10.38
CA LEU A 229 9.99 13.68 10.82
C LEU A 229 9.49 13.60 12.27
N PHE A 230 8.99 12.41 12.65
CA PHE A 230 8.51 12.09 14.00
C PHE A 230 9.50 11.13 14.67
N PRO A 231 10.04 11.45 15.86
CA PRO A 231 10.96 10.56 16.56
C PRO A 231 10.38 9.16 16.78
N GLY A 232 11.18 8.13 16.54
CA GLY A 232 10.76 6.73 16.65
C GLY A 232 9.86 6.24 15.50
N ASP A 233 9.61 7.06 14.47
CA ASP A 233 8.78 6.66 13.33
C ASP A 233 9.57 5.94 12.21
N LEU A 234 8.85 5.51 11.19
CA LEU A 234 9.30 4.62 10.12
C LEU A 234 10.03 5.33 8.96
N VAL A 235 10.76 4.54 8.16
CA VAL A 235 11.11 4.96 6.79
C VAL A 235 9.84 4.88 5.94
N VAL A 236 9.42 6.03 5.40
CA VAL A 236 8.16 6.17 4.66
C VAL A 236 8.21 5.26 3.44
N GLU A 237 7.12 4.51 3.23
CA GLU A 237 6.93 3.66 2.07
C GLU A 237 7.20 4.46 0.79
N SER A 238 8.33 4.16 0.17
CA SER A 238 8.76 4.80 -1.07
C SER A 238 8.79 3.74 -2.16
N TRP A 239 8.36 4.12 -3.36
CA TRP A 239 8.38 3.28 -4.55
C TRP A 239 7.49 2.04 -4.57
N LEU A 240 6.62 1.83 -3.57
CA LEU A 240 5.65 0.73 -3.65
C LEU A 240 4.69 0.99 -4.82
N PRO A 241 4.57 0.05 -5.77
CA PRO A 241 3.86 0.33 -7.00
C PRO A 241 2.36 0.06 -6.86
N SER A 242 1.57 0.75 -7.68
CA SER A 242 0.24 0.30 -8.09
C SER A 242 0.32 -0.23 -9.50
N VAL A 243 -0.01 -1.51 -9.69
CA VAL A 243 0.07 -2.17 -11.00
C VAL A 243 -1.28 -2.75 -11.39
N VAL A 244 -1.73 -2.42 -12.60
CA VAL A 244 -2.96 -2.94 -13.19
C VAL A 244 -2.69 -3.51 -14.57
N TYR A 245 -3.47 -4.51 -14.97
CA TYR A 245 -3.55 -4.96 -16.35
C TYR A 245 -4.69 -4.22 -17.06
N ASN A 246 -4.34 -3.48 -18.12
CA ASN A 246 -5.26 -2.77 -18.98
C ASN A 246 -5.63 -3.67 -20.17
N ALA A 247 -6.77 -4.36 -20.04
CA ALA A 247 -7.21 -5.36 -21.02
C ALA A 247 -7.45 -4.77 -22.43
N SER A 248 -7.95 -3.54 -22.53
CA SER A 248 -8.27 -2.91 -23.82
C SER A 248 -7.03 -2.50 -24.62
N LEU A 249 -5.91 -2.26 -23.94
CA LEU A 249 -4.61 -1.96 -24.57
C LEU A 249 -3.65 -3.16 -24.56
N ASP A 250 -4.08 -4.29 -23.99
CA ASP A 250 -3.27 -5.49 -23.77
C ASP A 250 -1.89 -5.20 -23.15
N CYS A 251 -1.87 -4.40 -22.08
CA CYS A 251 -0.61 -4.04 -21.41
C CYS A 251 -0.77 -3.89 -19.90
N TYR A 252 0.34 -4.06 -19.19
CA TYR A 252 0.43 -3.73 -17.76
C TYR A 252 0.84 -2.27 -17.60
N ILE A 253 0.20 -1.58 -16.67
CA ILE A 253 0.51 -0.19 -16.30
C ILE A 253 0.90 -0.17 -14.83
N MET A 254 2.03 0.47 -14.54
CA MET A 254 2.53 0.70 -13.19
C MET A 254 2.60 2.20 -12.92
N ALA A 255 2.06 2.63 -11.79
CA ALA A 255 2.34 3.94 -11.19
C ALA A 255 3.14 3.73 -9.90
N SER A 256 4.16 4.55 -9.66
CA SER A 256 4.95 4.50 -8.43
C SER A 256 5.53 5.87 -8.11
N ALA A 257 5.73 6.15 -6.83
CA ALA A 257 6.23 7.43 -6.35
C ALA A 257 7.37 7.27 -5.36
N GLY A 258 8.36 8.14 -5.47
CA GLY A 258 9.42 8.32 -4.48
C GLY A 258 9.15 9.54 -3.60
N ILE A 259 9.56 9.52 -2.34
CA ILE A 259 9.26 10.56 -1.35
C ILE A 259 10.20 11.75 -1.50
N GLY A 260 9.61 12.95 -1.58
CA GLY A 260 10.36 14.19 -1.66
C GLY A 260 11.06 14.54 -0.34
N ALA A 261 12.26 14.01 -0.13
CA ALA A 261 13.03 14.25 1.09
C ALA A 261 13.50 15.70 1.24
N ALA A 262 13.50 16.19 2.48
CA ALA A 262 14.05 17.46 2.89
C ALA A 262 15.60 17.42 2.98
N PRO A 263 16.29 18.58 3.01
CA PRO A 263 17.74 18.62 3.21
C PRO A 263 18.21 17.96 4.52
N ASP A 264 17.37 18.00 5.57
CA ASP A 264 17.63 17.33 6.85
C ASP A 264 17.50 15.80 6.77
N GLY A 265 17.01 15.26 5.65
CA GLY A 265 16.84 13.83 5.40
C GLY A 265 15.49 13.25 5.79
N THR A 266 14.59 14.04 6.38
CA THR A 266 13.21 13.63 6.67
C THR A 266 12.33 13.70 5.41
N GLU A 267 11.17 13.09 5.49
CA GLU A 267 10.15 13.04 4.46
C GLU A 267 9.49 14.40 4.14
N PHE A 268 8.86 14.47 2.96
CA PHE A 268 7.97 15.54 2.52
C PHE A 268 8.50 16.98 2.62
N GLY A 269 9.83 17.17 2.48
CA GLY A 269 10.45 18.50 2.37
C GLY A 269 10.21 19.20 1.04
N LYS A 270 9.93 18.42 -0.01
CA LYS A 270 9.65 18.87 -1.38
C LYS A 270 8.56 17.97 -2.01
N PRO A 271 8.01 18.33 -3.19
CA PRO A 271 7.11 17.44 -3.92
C PRO A 271 7.75 16.06 -4.17
N SER A 272 6.92 15.02 -4.15
CA SER A 272 7.31 13.64 -4.43
C SER A 272 7.65 13.45 -5.92
N TYR A 273 8.28 12.33 -6.27
CA TYR A 273 8.42 11.88 -7.65
C TYR A 273 7.18 11.08 -8.05
N LEU A 274 6.74 11.16 -9.30
CA LEU A 274 5.79 10.22 -9.91
C LEU A 274 6.37 9.68 -11.22
N GLY A 275 6.29 8.36 -11.40
CA GLY A 275 6.49 7.76 -12.72
C GLY A 275 5.32 6.87 -13.13
N ILE A 276 5.16 6.72 -14.45
CA ILE A 276 4.25 5.74 -15.05
C ILE A 276 5.06 4.89 -16.02
N TRP A 277 4.94 3.57 -15.88
CA TRP A 277 5.60 2.58 -16.72
C TRP A 277 4.57 1.65 -17.36
N ILE A 278 4.94 1.06 -18.48
CA ILE A 278 4.18 0.00 -19.13
C ILE A 278 5.04 -1.22 -19.43
N ALA A 279 4.42 -2.39 -19.47
CA ALA A 279 5.05 -3.65 -19.84
C ALA A 279 4.07 -4.60 -20.56
N GLN A 280 4.61 -5.59 -21.27
CA GLN A 280 3.82 -6.65 -21.93
C GLN A 280 3.67 -7.90 -21.06
N ALA A 281 4.53 -8.06 -20.06
CA ALA A 281 4.48 -9.12 -19.07
C ALA A 281 4.53 -8.52 -17.66
N PRO A 282 4.00 -9.20 -16.62
CA PRO A 282 3.98 -8.64 -15.27
C PRO A 282 5.40 -8.43 -14.70
N TRP A 283 6.39 -9.21 -15.14
CA TRP A 283 7.80 -9.06 -14.78
C TRP A 283 8.59 -8.10 -15.68
N GLY A 284 7.92 -7.30 -16.51
CA GLY A 284 8.59 -6.37 -17.42
C GLY A 284 9.07 -7.01 -18.74
N PRO A 285 10.05 -6.39 -19.45
CA PRO A 285 10.75 -5.17 -19.06
C PRO A 285 9.80 -3.97 -18.99
N TRP A 286 9.98 -3.14 -17.97
CA TRP A 286 9.17 -1.94 -17.75
C TRP A 286 9.75 -0.76 -18.53
N ARG A 287 8.92 -0.14 -19.36
CA ARG A 287 9.28 1.10 -20.07
C ARG A 287 8.58 2.28 -19.44
N GLN A 288 9.35 3.26 -18.98
CA GLN A 288 8.80 4.51 -18.48
C GLN A 288 8.19 5.31 -19.62
N ILE A 289 6.95 5.77 -19.44
CA ILE A 289 6.22 6.60 -20.40
C ILE A 289 5.89 7.99 -19.85
N HIS A 290 6.05 8.19 -18.54
CA HIS A 290 5.90 9.47 -17.88
C HIS A 290 6.85 9.57 -16.69
N GLU A 291 7.41 10.76 -16.50
CA GLU A 291 8.21 11.16 -15.35
C GLU A 291 7.76 12.55 -14.93
N ASP A 292 7.50 12.70 -13.63
CA ASP A 292 7.35 13.96 -12.95
C ASP A 292 8.22 13.93 -11.69
N SER A 293 9.38 14.59 -11.76
CA SER A 293 10.31 14.68 -10.62
C SER A 293 9.91 15.73 -9.59
N ALA A 294 8.76 16.39 -9.76
CA ALA A 294 8.15 17.26 -8.78
C ALA A 294 6.63 17.15 -8.91
N TRP A 295 6.10 15.98 -8.52
CA TRP A 295 4.70 15.63 -8.69
C TRP A 295 3.78 16.61 -7.98
N THR A 296 3.08 17.40 -8.80
CA THR A 296 2.18 18.48 -8.38
C THR A 296 0.79 18.25 -8.98
N PRO A 297 0.01 17.30 -8.43
CA PRO A 297 -1.35 17.02 -8.91
C PRO A 297 -2.18 18.30 -8.99
N GLY A 298 -2.90 18.47 -10.11
CA GLY A 298 -3.70 19.68 -10.34
C GLY A 298 -2.89 20.99 -10.42
N GLY A 299 -1.57 20.93 -10.55
CA GLY A 299 -0.68 22.08 -10.53
C GLY A 299 -0.45 22.67 -9.14
N ASN A 300 -0.76 21.96 -8.06
CA ASN A 300 -0.53 22.43 -6.70
C ASN A 300 0.95 22.21 -6.28
N PRO A 301 1.79 23.26 -6.16
CA PRO A 301 3.19 23.13 -5.77
C PRO A 301 3.39 22.74 -4.30
N ALA A 302 2.37 22.91 -3.45
CA ALA A 302 2.42 22.55 -2.04
C ALA A 302 2.17 21.06 -1.79
N ALA A 303 1.61 20.35 -2.78
CA ALA A 303 1.27 18.93 -2.65
C ALA A 303 2.44 18.08 -2.13
N ARG A 304 2.11 17.15 -1.25
CA ARG A 304 2.98 16.07 -0.78
C ARG A 304 2.28 14.75 -1.08
N ALA A 305 1.99 14.57 -2.36
CA ALA A 305 1.26 13.44 -2.87
C ALA A 305 2.04 12.13 -2.65
N TYR A 306 1.32 11.10 -2.22
CA TYR A 306 1.86 9.87 -1.65
C TYR A 306 1.05 8.65 -2.07
N ALA A 307 1.72 7.51 -2.19
CA ALA A 307 1.14 6.21 -2.52
C ALA A 307 0.14 6.26 -3.70
N PRO A 308 0.58 6.62 -4.91
CA PRO A 308 -0.30 6.65 -6.08
C PRO A 308 -0.91 5.27 -6.34
N GLN A 309 -2.22 5.22 -6.48
CA GLN A 309 -2.99 4.01 -6.77
C GLN A 309 -3.78 4.17 -8.07
N ILE A 310 -3.61 3.28 -9.02
CA ILE A 310 -4.50 3.17 -10.18
C ILE A 310 -5.75 2.42 -9.71
N ALA A 311 -6.90 3.09 -9.73
CA ALA A 311 -8.15 2.49 -9.28
C ALA A 311 -8.70 1.54 -10.36
N PRO A 312 -8.74 0.20 -10.13
CA PRO A 312 -9.06 -0.77 -11.19
C PRO A 312 -10.50 -0.63 -11.72
N GLY A 313 -11.45 -0.16 -10.90
CA GLY A 313 -12.82 0.13 -11.33
C GLY A 313 -12.99 1.46 -12.07
N TRP A 314 -11.94 2.26 -12.21
CA TRP A 314 -11.97 3.59 -12.83
C TRP A 314 -11.03 3.69 -14.05
N ILE A 315 -10.83 2.58 -14.75
CA ILE A 315 -10.19 2.54 -16.07
C ILE A 315 -11.30 2.64 -17.12
N ALA A 316 -11.15 3.54 -18.09
CA ALA A 316 -12.11 3.70 -19.18
C ALA A 316 -12.20 2.43 -20.04
N ALA A 317 -13.35 2.20 -20.66
CA ALA A 317 -13.60 0.99 -21.44
C ALA A 317 -12.63 0.81 -22.62
N ASP A 318 -12.15 1.91 -23.23
CA ASP A 318 -11.13 1.88 -24.29
C ASP A 318 -9.70 1.73 -23.76
N GLY A 319 -9.53 1.74 -22.43
CA GLY A 319 -8.24 1.69 -21.75
C GLY A 319 -7.38 2.95 -21.91
N ARG A 320 -7.84 3.98 -22.63
CA ARG A 320 -7.02 5.16 -22.95
C ARG A 320 -7.02 6.21 -21.85
N SER A 321 -7.83 6.03 -20.82
CA SER A 321 -7.77 6.88 -19.63
C SER A 321 -8.06 6.07 -18.37
N PHE A 322 -7.51 6.52 -17.25
CA PHE A 322 -7.75 5.94 -15.94
C PHE A 322 -7.66 7.02 -14.87
N TRP A 323 -8.17 6.71 -13.68
CA TRP A 323 -8.03 7.59 -12.53
C TRP A 323 -6.90 7.11 -11.62
N LEU A 324 -5.98 8.04 -11.33
CA LEU A 324 -4.98 7.89 -10.30
C LEU A 324 -5.52 8.50 -9.01
N SER A 325 -5.37 7.77 -7.90
CA SER A 325 -5.71 8.25 -6.57
C SER A 325 -4.50 8.31 -5.66
N TRP A 326 -4.50 9.20 -4.67
CA TRP A 326 -3.40 9.37 -3.72
C TRP A 326 -3.88 9.99 -2.41
N ALA A 327 -3.08 9.83 -1.36
CA ALA A 327 -3.18 10.66 -0.16
C ALA A 327 -2.20 11.85 -0.29
N ASP A 328 -2.60 13.02 0.20
CA ASP A 328 -1.77 14.22 0.16
C ASP A 328 -1.42 14.66 1.58
N LEU A 329 -0.13 14.68 1.88
CA LEU A 329 0.42 15.02 3.19
C LEU A 329 0.87 16.49 3.25
N ASP A 330 0.35 17.35 2.38
CA ASP A 330 0.57 18.80 2.51
C ASP A 330 0.16 19.25 3.92
N GLY A 331 1.06 19.94 4.59
CA GLY A 331 0.92 20.32 6.00
C GLY A 331 1.50 19.34 7.03
N ILE A 332 1.97 18.14 6.67
CA ILE A 332 2.53 17.16 7.64
C ILE A 332 3.68 17.74 8.48
N ARG A 333 4.53 18.57 7.87
CA ARG A 333 5.63 19.23 8.56
C ARG A 333 5.17 20.33 9.49
N ALA A 334 4.04 20.97 9.20
CA ALA A 334 3.41 21.90 10.15
C ALA A 334 2.78 21.13 11.30
N PHE A 335 2.11 20.01 11.00
CA PHE A 335 1.56 19.11 12.01
C PHE A 335 2.65 18.61 12.97
N GLY A 336 3.80 18.15 12.47
CA GLY A 336 4.90 17.69 13.33
C GLY A 336 5.51 18.77 14.23
N ARG A 337 5.46 20.06 13.85
CA ARG A 337 5.87 21.15 14.75
C ARG A 337 4.85 21.41 15.87
N ASP A 338 3.59 21.13 15.59
CA ASP A 338 2.46 21.45 16.45
C ASP A 338 1.86 20.21 17.14
N GLU A 339 2.51 19.06 17.05
CA GLU A 339 2.04 17.77 17.60
C GLU A 339 1.72 17.87 19.09
N ALA A 340 2.50 18.63 19.85
CA ALA A 340 2.27 18.88 21.27
C ALA A 340 0.92 19.56 21.55
N LEU A 341 0.38 20.35 20.60
CA LEU A 341 -0.95 20.96 20.72
C LEU A 341 -2.05 19.90 20.61
N MET A 342 -1.88 18.92 19.71
CA MET A 342 -2.80 17.79 19.59
C MET A 342 -2.75 16.95 20.87
N ALA A 343 -1.57 16.57 21.34
CA ALA A 343 -1.39 15.80 22.57
C ALA A 343 -2.05 16.49 23.78
N ALA A 344 -1.88 17.81 23.92
CA ALA A 344 -2.52 18.59 24.98
C ALA A 344 -4.05 18.67 24.84
N ALA A 345 -4.58 18.65 23.62
CA ALA A 345 -6.03 18.61 23.38
C ALA A 345 -6.63 17.23 23.66
N VAL A 346 -5.95 16.16 23.22
CA VAL A 346 -6.32 14.76 23.49
C VAL A 346 -6.33 14.48 25.00
N ALA A 347 -5.35 15.00 25.74
CA ALA A 347 -5.29 14.86 27.20
C ALA A 347 -6.50 15.48 27.94
N LYS A 348 -7.19 16.45 27.33
CA LYS A 348 -8.42 17.06 27.88
C LYS A 348 -9.68 16.25 27.56
N ALA A 349 -9.63 15.35 26.59
CA ALA A 349 -10.76 14.52 26.20
C ALA A 349 -10.91 13.32 27.15
N THR A 350 -12.13 13.17 27.70
CA THR A 350 -12.44 12.21 28.77
C THR A 350 -12.97 10.88 28.26
N THR A 351 -13.29 10.76 26.97
CA THR A 351 -13.81 9.53 26.36
C THR A 351 -12.97 9.14 25.15
N PRO A 352 -12.86 7.84 24.80
CA PRO A 352 -12.15 7.40 23.60
C PRO A 352 -12.66 8.10 22.33
N ALA A 353 -13.98 8.17 22.14
CA ALA A 353 -14.59 8.84 20.99
C ALA A 353 -14.24 10.34 20.91
N ALA A 354 -14.15 11.04 22.04
CA ALA A 354 -13.73 12.44 22.06
C ALA A 354 -12.24 12.60 21.72
N ARG A 355 -11.37 11.66 22.12
CA ARG A 355 -9.95 11.66 21.75
C ARG A 355 -9.80 11.46 20.25
N THR A 356 -10.46 10.45 19.68
CA THR A 356 -10.49 10.21 18.23
C THR A 356 -11.02 11.44 17.48
N ALA A 357 -12.09 12.07 17.96
CA ALA A 357 -12.62 13.27 17.30
C ALA A 357 -11.60 14.43 17.28
N VAL A 358 -10.83 14.62 18.35
CA VAL A 358 -9.77 15.64 18.42
C VAL A 358 -8.63 15.30 17.46
N GLU A 359 -8.11 14.07 17.48
CA GLU A 359 -7.01 13.64 16.59
C GLU A 359 -7.40 13.81 15.12
N VAL A 360 -8.60 13.37 14.75
CA VAL A 360 -9.11 13.48 13.38
C VAL A 360 -9.35 14.93 12.96
N ASP A 361 -9.84 15.79 13.86
CA ASP A 361 -9.99 17.22 13.58
C ASP A 361 -8.62 17.88 13.34
N PHE A 362 -7.61 17.56 14.15
CA PHE A 362 -6.24 18.02 13.94
C PHE A 362 -5.70 17.59 12.58
N ILE A 363 -5.76 16.29 12.27
CA ILE A 363 -5.23 15.77 11.00
C ILE A 363 -5.96 16.39 9.80
N ARG A 364 -7.29 16.52 9.84
CA ARG A 364 -8.05 17.16 8.75
C ARG A 364 -7.76 18.65 8.60
N ARG A 365 -7.38 19.34 9.67
CA ARG A 365 -7.00 20.76 9.62
C ARG A 365 -5.63 20.95 9.00
N TYR A 366 -4.64 20.15 9.41
CA TYR A 366 -3.27 20.27 8.91
C TYR A 366 -3.12 19.67 7.53
N MET A 367 -3.73 18.50 7.29
CA MET A 367 -3.61 17.71 6.07
C MET A 367 -5.00 17.38 5.51
N PRO A 368 -5.74 18.36 4.98
CA PRO A 368 -7.10 18.13 4.45
C PRO A 368 -7.13 17.13 3.28
N GLY A 369 -6.01 16.95 2.59
CA GLY A 369 -5.83 15.97 1.53
C GLY A 369 -5.38 14.58 2.01
N PHE A 370 -5.18 14.35 3.31
CA PHE A 370 -4.82 13.03 3.86
C PHE A 370 -6.05 12.11 3.90
N SER A 371 -6.49 11.73 2.70
CA SER A 371 -7.65 10.90 2.41
C SER A 371 -7.53 10.37 0.97
N LEU A 372 -8.63 10.30 0.23
CA LEU A 372 -8.64 9.96 -1.19
C LEU A 372 -8.75 11.22 -2.06
N ASN A 373 -7.68 11.55 -2.78
CA ASN A 373 -7.69 12.49 -3.89
C ASN A 373 -7.66 11.72 -5.21
N THR A 374 -8.16 12.31 -6.29
CA THR A 374 -8.16 11.64 -7.60
C THR A 374 -7.87 12.61 -8.75
N GLN A 375 -7.23 12.10 -9.81
CA GLN A 375 -6.94 12.82 -11.04
C GLN A 375 -7.08 11.86 -12.21
N ARG A 376 -7.72 12.32 -13.27
CA ARG A 376 -7.79 11.61 -14.54
C ARG A 376 -6.45 11.71 -15.28
N ILE A 377 -5.97 10.59 -15.77
CA ILE A 377 -4.82 10.48 -16.66
C ILE A 377 -5.32 9.98 -18.02
N ASP A 378 -4.97 10.70 -19.09
CA ASP A 378 -5.25 10.30 -20.46
C ASP A 378 -3.94 9.87 -21.14
N LEU A 379 -3.93 8.64 -21.69
CA LEU A 379 -2.81 8.08 -22.42
C LEU A 379 -2.82 8.57 -23.87
N ILE A 380 -1.74 9.23 -24.27
CA ILE A 380 -1.53 9.64 -25.67
C ILE A 380 -0.78 8.52 -26.38
N LEU A 381 -1.53 7.64 -27.04
CA LEU A 381 -0.98 6.56 -27.86
C LEU A 381 -0.54 7.14 -29.21
N ARG A 382 0.73 6.95 -29.56
CA ARG A 382 1.32 7.38 -30.83
C ARG A 382 1.57 6.20 -31.75
#